data_AF-A0A5E4WA60-F1
#
_entry.id   AF-A0A5E4WA60-F1
#
_cell.length_a   1.000
_cell.length_b   1.000
_cell.length_c   1.000
_cell.angle_alpha   90.00
_cell.angle_beta   90.00
_cell.angle_gamma   90.00
#
_symmetry.space_group_name_H-M   'P 1'
#
loop_
_entity.id
_entity.type
_entity.pdbx_description
1 polymer ?
#
loop_
_entity_poly.entity_id
_entity_poly.type
_entity_poly.pdbx_seq_one_letter_code
_entity_poly.pdbx_strand_id
1 'polypeptide(L)'
;MYFPLMNWVTTALTVSHGVPLPHLNAHDMTSELRQVAPVSPSVASQSPSASITATTFDWSRAPSTRARVFAERLADVRPVCVRGSRNDAENCLLDLPADTDVDVSASRLMLAGCEASLPAPMRAALSTQGRDTRALEQAFSETFAAESEGKFSVSSIEGRLTQRLSQMSPDIQRMLRHPDTYIEVPQLAFLRVLTGEHEARRHHIAGPFPDTHMRRSTGNPEVRDAMLGAYISTPVNGRLRTLFVSLATPTTVQRVFQGTLTHAGRHVPHLFGEIPESYMTTRMQMRAVGPGSDIVHTLAELLHDGHRRYGEFARGETREALAPESHRHVRQPSCRPGLAAQPSPATQLPPSAPSTSPSEGQPQASAAPARASSRSRIRRDPPSAAEMQQALAELERLDQEYSKLSRPRYG
;
A
#
# COMPACT_ATOMS: atom_id res chain seq x y z
N MET A 1 14.64 -43.61 -23.84
CA MET A 1 14.50 -43.68 -22.37
C MET A 1 13.37 -42.76 -21.96
N TYR A 2 12.27 -43.33 -21.49
CA TYR A 2 11.05 -42.66 -21.06
C TYR A 2 11.17 -42.32 -19.57
N PHE A 3 10.85 -41.09 -19.18
CA PHE A 3 10.59 -40.73 -17.77
C PHE A 3 9.08 -40.45 -17.62
N PRO A 4 8.38 -41.13 -16.70
CA PRO A 4 6.96 -40.92 -16.50
C PRO A 4 6.70 -39.71 -15.60
N LEU A 5 5.68 -38.95 -15.99
CA LEU A 5 4.93 -38.00 -15.19
C LEU A 5 4.12 -38.69 -14.09
N MET A 6 3.79 -37.90 -13.06
CA MET A 6 2.80 -38.09 -11.99
C MET A 6 3.32 -38.58 -10.63
N ASN A 7 3.27 -37.67 -9.66
CA ASN A 7 2.55 -37.92 -8.41
C ASN A 7 1.99 -36.61 -7.84
N TRP A 8 0.70 -36.41 -8.09
CA TRP A 8 -0.15 -35.51 -7.33
C TRP A 8 -0.51 -36.21 -6.02
N VAL A 9 -0.23 -35.57 -4.88
CA VAL A 9 -0.82 -35.97 -3.60
C VAL A 9 -1.36 -34.73 -2.90
N THR A 10 -2.69 -34.64 -2.93
CA THR A 10 -3.55 -33.85 -2.06
C THR A 10 -3.15 -34.06 -0.59
N THR A 11 -2.72 -32.99 0.08
CA THR A 11 -2.61 -32.98 1.54
C THR A 11 -3.51 -31.90 2.10
N ALA A 12 -4.41 -32.33 2.98
CA ALA A 12 -5.43 -31.53 3.64
C ALA A 12 -4.81 -30.34 4.39
N LEU A 13 -5.40 -29.15 4.20
CA LEU A 13 -5.00 -27.91 4.84
C LEU A 13 -5.52 -27.89 6.29
N THR A 14 -4.62 -28.01 7.25
CA THR A 14 -4.85 -27.52 8.61
C THR A 14 -4.59 -26.01 8.62
N VAL A 15 -5.64 -25.22 8.85
CA VAL A 15 -5.57 -23.77 9.09
C VAL A 15 -4.84 -23.55 10.41
N SER A 16 -3.57 -23.12 10.34
CA SER A 16 -2.84 -22.63 11.51
C SER A 16 -3.19 -21.17 11.73
N HIS A 17 -3.66 -20.85 12.93
CA HIS A 17 -3.89 -19.48 13.39
C HIS A 17 -2.58 -18.66 13.40
N GLY A 18 -2.78 -17.35 13.22
CA GLY A 18 -1.77 -16.39 12.81
C GLY A 18 -0.58 -16.22 13.76
N VAL A 19 0.55 -15.87 13.14
CA VAL A 19 1.75 -15.41 13.84
C VAL A 19 1.54 -13.93 14.20
N PRO A 20 1.75 -13.52 15.47
CA PRO A 20 1.69 -12.12 15.85
C PRO A 20 2.91 -11.36 15.32
N LEU A 21 2.70 -10.21 14.68
CA LEU A 21 3.76 -9.26 14.38
C LEU A 21 4.29 -8.62 15.68
N PRO A 22 5.60 -8.60 15.92
CA PRO A 22 6.18 -7.65 16.86
C PRO A 22 6.49 -6.32 16.17
N HIS A 23 6.06 -5.23 16.80
CA HIS A 23 6.44 -3.85 16.49
C HIS A 23 7.90 -3.54 16.89
N LEU A 24 8.42 -2.46 16.27
CA LEU A 24 9.46 -1.51 16.74
C LEU A 24 10.95 -1.92 16.64
N ASN A 25 11.77 -1.16 15.89
CA ASN A 25 12.49 0.01 16.45
C ASN A 25 13.42 0.71 15.42
N ALA A 26 13.47 2.04 15.56
CA ALA A 26 14.43 2.96 14.95
C ALA A 26 15.61 3.25 15.93
N HIS A 27 16.60 4.02 15.45
CA HIS A 27 17.90 4.43 16.04
C HIS A 27 19.09 3.52 15.63
N ASP A 28 20.30 4.00 15.29
CA ASP A 28 20.94 5.30 15.50
C ASP A 28 22.18 5.51 14.58
N MET A 29 22.55 6.79 14.38
CA MET A 29 23.89 7.46 14.29
C MET A 29 25.16 6.68 13.82
N THR A 30 26.22 7.21 13.15
CA THR A 30 26.85 8.55 13.03
C THR A 30 28.11 8.43 12.13
N SER A 31 28.57 9.56 11.54
CA SER A 31 29.96 9.91 11.14
C SER A 31 30.68 9.04 10.07
N GLU A 32 31.46 9.51 9.10
CA GLU A 32 32.32 10.71 9.00
C GLU A 32 32.33 11.27 7.56
N LEU A 33 32.29 12.60 7.46
CA LEU A 33 32.71 13.36 6.30
C LEU A 33 34.21 13.63 6.43
N ARG A 34 35.01 13.21 5.44
CA ARG A 34 36.32 13.83 5.16
C ARG A 34 36.46 14.14 3.67
N GLN A 35 36.74 15.42 3.45
CA GLN A 35 37.06 16.11 2.20
C GLN A 35 38.32 15.53 1.53
N VAL A 36 38.42 15.60 0.19
CA VAL A 36 39.43 16.38 -0.56
C VAL A 36 38.95 16.55 -2.00
N ALA A 37 38.86 17.81 -2.45
CA ALA A 37 38.92 18.22 -3.86
C ALA A 37 40.29 18.91 -4.09
N PRO A 38 40.70 19.39 -5.29
CA PRO A 38 40.32 19.08 -6.67
C PRO A 38 41.56 18.76 -7.55
N VAL A 39 41.41 18.21 -8.75
CA VAL A 39 42.41 18.40 -9.84
C VAL A 39 41.71 18.61 -11.18
N SER A 40 42.02 19.74 -11.80
CA SER A 40 41.56 20.23 -13.11
C SER A 40 42.31 19.57 -14.29
N PRO A 41 41.86 19.78 -15.55
CA PRO A 41 41.80 18.74 -16.58
C PRO A 41 43.05 18.67 -17.47
N SER A 42 43.22 17.56 -18.17
CA SER A 42 44.01 17.49 -19.39
C SER A 42 43.20 16.87 -20.51
N VAL A 43 43.19 17.60 -21.62
CA VAL A 43 42.45 17.33 -22.85
C VAL A 43 43.20 16.28 -23.67
N ALA A 44 42.51 15.22 -24.08
CA ALA A 44 42.87 14.45 -25.27
C ALA A 44 41.60 13.85 -25.89
N SER A 45 41.26 14.35 -27.07
CA SER A 45 40.18 13.90 -27.95
C SER A 45 40.31 12.43 -28.32
N GLN A 46 39.20 11.70 -28.40
CA GLN A 46 38.75 10.99 -29.62
C GLN A 46 37.51 10.10 -29.36
N SER A 47 36.63 10.13 -30.37
CA SER A 47 35.47 9.26 -30.66
C SER A 47 34.14 9.62 -29.98
N PRO A 48 33.04 9.77 -30.75
CA PRO A 48 31.71 9.93 -30.19
C PRO A 48 31.28 8.56 -29.66
N SER A 49 31.72 8.23 -28.45
CA SER A 49 30.96 7.32 -27.61
C SER A 49 29.59 7.95 -27.44
N ALA A 50 28.53 7.27 -27.87
CA ALA A 50 27.19 7.63 -27.45
C ALA A 50 27.26 7.76 -25.93
N SER A 51 27.11 8.98 -25.43
CA SER A 51 27.00 9.23 -24.01
C SER A 51 25.75 8.49 -23.55
N ILE A 52 25.94 7.26 -23.07
CA ILE A 52 25.02 6.65 -22.12
C ILE A 52 25.13 7.57 -20.93
N THR A 53 24.38 8.65 -20.98
CA THR A 53 24.22 9.56 -19.87
C THR A 53 23.62 8.65 -18.83
N ALA A 54 24.39 8.26 -17.82
CA ALA A 54 23.95 7.33 -16.81
C ALA A 54 22.71 7.95 -16.17
N THR A 55 21.54 7.51 -16.62
CA THR A 55 20.26 7.96 -16.12
C THR A 55 20.23 7.50 -14.68
N THR A 56 20.47 8.44 -13.78
CA THR A 56 20.52 8.17 -12.35
C THR A 56 19.08 8.04 -11.89
N PHE A 57 18.61 6.80 -11.78
CA PHE A 57 17.29 6.53 -11.26
C PHE A 57 17.28 6.66 -9.73
N ASP A 58 16.21 7.27 -9.20
CA ASP A 58 15.96 7.26 -7.76
C ASP A 58 15.45 5.88 -7.32
N TRP A 59 16.35 5.10 -6.75
CA TRP A 59 16.04 3.76 -6.25
C TRP A 59 15.55 3.71 -4.80
N SER A 60 15.35 4.86 -4.15
CA SER A 60 14.79 4.92 -2.79
C SER A 60 13.32 4.52 -2.75
N ARG A 61 12.60 4.68 -3.87
CA ARG A 61 11.17 4.38 -3.97
C ARG A 61 10.93 2.95 -4.45
N ALA A 62 10.03 2.26 -3.75
CA ALA A 62 9.43 1.02 -4.23
C ALA A 62 8.59 1.28 -5.50
N PRO A 63 8.29 0.23 -6.30
CA PRO A 63 7.41 0.33 -7.46
C PRO A 63 6.06 0.98 -7.13
N SER A 64 5.50 1.72 -8.08
CA SER A 64 4.25 2.45 -7.89
C SER A 64 3.06 1.51 -7.74
N THR A 65 2.13 1.86 -6.84
CA THR A 65 0.85 1.16 -6.67
C THR A 65 -0.31 2.05 -7.11
N ARG A 66 -1.43 1.43 -7.50
CA ARG A 66 -2.66 2.15 -7.86
C ARG A 66 -3.10 3.08 -6.73
N ALA A 67 -3.12 2.57 -5.50
CA ALA A 67 -3.50 3.33 -4.32
C ALA A 67 -2.59 4.57 -4.10
N ARG A 68 -1.28 4.41 -4.28
CA ARG A 68 -0.31 5.50 -4.16
C ARG A 68 -0.53 6.58 -5.22
N VAL A 69 -0.71 6.21 -6.49
CA VAL A 69 -0.97 7.17 -7.57
C VAL A 69 -2.23 7.97 -7.28
N PHE A 70 -3.30 7.31 -6.84
CA PHE A 70 -4.56 7.99 -6.47
C PHE A 70 -4.35 8.92 -5.27
N ALA A 71 -3.63 8.47 -4.24
CA ALA A 71 -3.36 9.27 -3.05
C ALA A 71 -2.52 10.52 -3.37
N GLU A 72 -1.43 10.38 -4.13
CA GLU A 72 -0.56 11.48 -4.52
C GLU A 72 -1.30 12.47 -5.43
N ARG A 73 -2.06 11.97 -6.40
CA ARG A 73 -2.83 12.80 -7.34
C ARG A 73 -4.08 13.41 -6.73
N LEU A 74 -4.50 13.04 -5.52
CA LEU A 74 -5.67 13.58 -4.81
C LEU A 74 -5.34 14.18 -3.44
N ALA A 75 -4.05 14.40 -3.13
CA ALA A 75 -3.59 14.83 -1.81
C ALA A 75 -4.16 16.20 -1.36
N ASP A 76 -4.43 17.10 -2.31
CA ASP A 76 -5.04 18.42 -2.07
C ASP A 76 -6.56 18.38 -1.93
N VAL A 77 -7.21 17.25 -2.26
CA VAL A 77 -8.67 17.13 -2.21
C VAL A 77 -9.09 16.84 -0.77
N ARG A 78 -9.95 17.71 -0.24
CA ARG A 78 -10.47 17.57 1.12
C ARG A 78 -11.30 16.28 1.25
N PRO A 79 -11.20 15.56 2.39
CA PRO A 79 -12.10 14.45 2.70
C PRO A 79 -13.56 14.88 2.68
N VAL A 80 -14.44 13.91 2.39
CA VAL A 80 -15.89 14.07 2.40
C VAL A 80 -16.46 13.31 3.59
N CYS A 81 -17.27 14.00 4.40
CA CYS A 81 -17.99 13.35 5.49
C CYS A 81 -19.17 12.56 4.96
N VAL A 82 -19.14 11.25 5.20
CA VAL A 82 -20.21 10.31 4.87
C VAL A 82 -20.71 9.58 6.11
N ARG A 83 -21.97 9.13 6.08
CA ARG A 83 -22.61 8.39 7.17
C ARG A 83 -22.87 6.96 6.73
N GLY A 84 -22.50 5.98 7.56
CA GLY A 84 -22.83 4.57 7.32
C GLY A 84 -24.32 4.30 7.56
N SER A 85 -24.97 3.56 6.67
CA SER A 85 -26.35 3.06 6.84
C SER A 85 -26.35 1.67 7.47
N ARG A 86 -27.45 1.32 8.16
CA ARG A 86 -27.73 -0.06 8.57
C ARG A 86 -28.12 -0.94 7.39
N ASN A 87 -28.64 -0.33 6.32
CA ASN A 87 -29.00 -1.01 5.09
C ASN A 87 -27.77 -1.09 4.18
N ASP A 88 -27.26 -2.29 3.91
CA ASP A 88 -26.08 -2.48 3.06
C ASP A 88 -26.27 -1.92 1.65
N ALA A 89 -27.50 -1.99 1.12
CA ALA A 89 -27.84 -1.47 -0.20
C ALA A 89 -27.69 0.06 -0.32
N GLU A 90 -27.59 0.77 0.81
CA GLU A 90 -27.34 2.21 0.86
C GLU A 90 -25.86 2.55 1.09
N ASN A 91 -25.04 1.55 1.35
CA ASN A 91 -23.61 1.72 1.55
C ASN A 91 -22.85 1.39 0.28
N CYS A 92 -22.05 2.33 -0.22
CA CYS A 92 -21.09 2.00 -1.26
C CYS A 92 -19.88 1.26 -0.65
N LEU A 93 -19.31 1.83 0.41
CA LEU A 93 -18.15 1.29 1.12
C LEU A 93 -18.55 0.17 2.10
N LEU A 94 -17.69 -0.83 2.25
CA LEU A 94 -17.97 -2.02 3.07
C LEU A 94 -17.76 -1.82 4.58
N ASP A 95 -16.80 -0.97 4.95
CA ASP A 95 -16.35 -0.83 6.35
C ASP A 95 -16.85 0.46 7.01
N LEU A 96 -18.05 0.93 6.65
CA LEU A 96 -18.63 2.09 7.32
C LEU A 96 -19.43 1.65 8.55
N PRO A 97 -19.09 2.15 9.75
CA PRO A 97 -19.90 1.92 10.93
C PRO A 97 -21.29 2.54 10.75
N ALA A 98 -22.33 1.77 11.10
CA ALA A 98 -23.70 2.22 10.99
C ALA A 98 -23.96 3.46 11.87
N ASP A 99 -24.78 4.37 11.36
CA ASP A 99 -25.20 5.61 12.01
C ASP A 99 -24.06 6.54 12.46
N THR A 100 -22.86 6.32 11.94
CA THR A 100 -21.65 7.02 12.32
C THR A 100 -21.16 7.88 11.17
N ASP A 101 -20.83 9.12 11.50
CA ASP A 101 -20.26 10.10 10.57
C ASP A 101 -18.74 9.87 10.47
N VAL A 102 -18.23 9.68 9.26
CA VAL A 102 -16.83 9.35 8.97
C VAL A 102 -16.33 10.23 7.83
N ASP A 103 -15.19 10.89 8.04
CA ASP A 103 -14.48 11.58 6.97
C ASP A 103 -13.70 10.57 6.11
N VAL A 104 -14.03 10.51 4.83
CA VAL A 104 -13.41 9.59 3.87
C VAL A 104 -12.67 10.38 2.80
N SER A 105 -11.42 9.99 2.52
CA SER A 105 -10.63 10.63 1.46
C SER A 105 -11.23 10.40 0.08
N ALA A 106 -11.07 11.37 -0.81
CA ALA A 106 -11.47 11.22 -2.21
C ALA A 106 -10.77 10.02 -2.88
N SER A 107 -9.50 9.77 -2.54
CA SER A 107 -8.75 8.60 -3.03
C SER A 107 -9.42 7.27 -2.66
N ARG A 108 -9.87 7.11 -1.41
CA ARG A 108 -10.57 5.88 -0.97
C ARG A 108 -11.89 5.70 -1.70
N LEU A 109 -12.67 6.77 -1.87
CA LEU A 109 -13.94 6.71 -2.61
C LEU A 109 -13.70 6.33 -4.07
N MET A 110 -12.71 6.92 -4.73
CA MET A 110 -12.42 6.65 -6.13
C MET A 110 -11.84 5.25 -6.35
N LEU A 111 -10.94 4.77 -5.49
CA LEU A 111 -10.43 3.39 -5.53
C LEU A 111 -11.53 2.35 -5.32
N ALA A 112 -12.51 2.65 -4.46
CA ALA A 112 -13.68 1.80 -4.22
C ALA A 112 -14.72 1.85 -5.35
N GLY A 113 -14.53 2.72 -6.36
CA GLY A 113 -15.55 3.00 -7.38
C GLY A 113 -16.76 3.79 -6.86
N CYS A 114 -16.69 4.28 -5.62
CA CYS A 114 -17.73 5.03 -4.91
C CYS A 114 -17.75 6.53 -5.26
N GLU A 115 -17.34 6.89 -6.48
CA GLU A 115 -17.20 8.28 -6.90
C GLU A 115 -18.51 9.06 -6.78
N ALA A 116 -19.68 8.42 -6.94
CA ALA A 116 -20.99 9.04 -6.78
C ALA A 116 -21.23 9.67 -5.39
N SER A 117 -20.46 9.24 -4.39
CA SER A 117 -20.49 9.78 -3.03
C SER A 117 -19.79 11.14 -2.91
N LEU A 118 -18.95 11.51 -3.88
CA LEU A 118 -18.36 12.84 -3.96
C LEU A 118 -19.44 13.89 -4.34
N PRO A 119 -19.40 15.10 -3.75
CA PRO A 119 -20.29 16.19 -4.15
C PRO A 119 -20.21 16.47 -5.66
N ALA A 120 -21.35 16.69 -6.31
CA ALA A 120 -21.41 17.00 -7.75
C ALA A 120 -20.43 18.11 -8.22
N PRO A 121 -20.30 19.27 -7.54
CA PRO A 121 -19.33 20.28 -7.96
C PRO A 121 -17.88 19.80 -7.85
N MET A 122 -17.57 18.94 -6.87
CA MET A 122 -16.24 18.35 -6.71
C MET A 122 -15.94 17.36 -7.85
N ARG A 123 -16.90 16.49 -8.20
CA ARG A 123 -16.74 15.56 -9.32
C ARG A 123 -16.50 16.28 -10.64
N ALA A 124 -17.29 17.33 -10.91
CA ALA A 124 -17.13 18.14 -12.12
C ALA A 124 -15.74 18.78 -12.16
N ALA A 125 -15.29 19.39 -11.06
CA ALA A 125 -13.95 19.98 -10.97
C ALA A 125 -12.82 18.96 -11.18
N LEU A 126 -12.91 17.77 -10.57
CA LEU A 126 -11.92 16.71 -10.73
C LEU A 126 -11.87 16.20 -12.17
N SER A 127 -13.02 16.01 -12.82
CA SER A 127 -13.06 15.58 -14.23
C SER A 127 -12.47 16.65 -15.16
N THR A 128 -12.79 17.94 -14.96
CA THR A 128 -12.17 19.04 -15.72
C THR A 128 -10.64 19.10 -15.54
N GLN A 129 -10.13 18.70 -14.37
CA GLN A 129 -8.70 18.63 -14.09
C GLN A 129 -8.03 17.33 -14.58
N GLY A 130 -8.76 16.41 -15.22
CA GLY A 130 -8.23 15.11 -15.61
C GLY A 130 -7.87 14.22 -14.41
N ARG A 131 -8.62 14.35 -13.32
CA ARG A 131 -8.43 13.63 -12.05
C ARG A 131 -9.68 12.81 -11.69
N ASP A 132 -10.48 12.45 -12.69
CA ASP A 132 -11.54 11.44 -12.53
C ASP A 132 -10.97 10.02 -12.53
N THR A 133 -11.80 9.04 -12.18
CA THR A 133 -11.35 7.66 -11.95
C THR A 133 -10.65 7.10 -13.18
N ARG A 134 -11.20 7.33 -14.37
CA ARG A 134 -10.60 6.84 -15.63
C ARG A 134 -9.24 7.46 -15.89
N ALA A 135 -9.11 8.78 -15.71
CA ALA A 135 -7.84 9.46 -15.91
C ALA A 135 -6.78 9.01 -14.88
N LEU A 136 -7.18 8.72 -13.64
CA LEU A 136 -6.28 8.20 -12.61
C LEU A 136 -5.82 6.75 -12.91
N GLU A 137 -6.70 5.89 -13.41
CA GLU A 137 -6.32 4.54 -13.87
C GLU A 137 -5.32 4.59 -15.04
N GLN A 138 -5.54 5.53 -15.96
CA GLN A 138 -4.62 5.76 -17.06
C GLN A 138 -3.27 6.27 -16.54
N ALA A 139 -3.28 7.25 -15.63
CA ALA A 139 -2.06 7.77 -15.01
C ALA A 139 -1.27 6.68 -14.27
N PHE A 140 -1.94 5.75 -13.58
CA PHE A 140 -1.29 4.59 -12.98
C PHE A 140 -0.65 3.70 -14.04
N SER A 141 -1.40 3.36 -15.10
CA SER A 141 -0.91 2.50 -16.18
C SER A 141 0.31 3.10 -16.89
N GLU A 142 0.28 4.41 -17.18
CA GLU A 142 1.39 5.15 -17.79
C GLU A 142 2.61 5.25 -16.85
N THR A 143 2.39 5.54 -15.57
CA THR A 143 3.46 5.59 -14.57
C THR A 143 4.16 4.24 -14.45
N PHE A 144 3.38 3.15 -14.39
CA PHE A 144 3.90 1.80 -14.25
C PHE A 144 4.65 1.32 -15.51
N ALA A 145 4.14 1.67 -16.69
CA ALA A 145 4.83 1.39 -17.96
C ALA A 145 6.17 2.13 -18.04
N ALA A 146 6.19 3.42 -17.72
CA ALA A 146 7.42 4.21 -17.68
C ALA A 146 8.43 3.68 -16.65
N GLU A 147 7.97 3.21 -15.49
CA GLU A 147 8.81 2.53 -14.50
C GLU A 147 9.41 1.22 -15.04
N SER A 148 8.61 0.42 -15.77
CA SER A 148 9.03 -0.85 -16.36
C SER A 148 10.03 -0.69 -17.51
N GLU A 149 9.87 0.34 -18.33
CA GLU A 149 10.77 0.66 -19.45
C GLU A 149 12.02 1.43 -19.01
N GLY A 150 11.92 2.17 -17.91
CA GLY A 150 13.02 2.93 -17.33
C GLY A 150 13.72 2.15 -16.21
N LYS A 151 13.49 2.58 -14.98
CA LYS A 151 14.18 2.12 -13.77
C LYS A 151 14.17 0.60 -13.60
N PHE A 152 13.04 -0.07 -13.88
CA PHE A 152 12.89 -1.52 -13.72
C PHE A 152 13.03 -2.29 -15.03
N SER A 153 13.66 -1.70 -16.05
CA SER A 153 14.09 -2.45 -17.24
C SER A 153 15.21 -3.44 -16.91
N VAL A 154 15.33 -4.51 -17.69
CA VAL A 154 16.37 -5.55 -17.51
C VAL A 154 17.76 -4.92 -17.43
N SER A 155 18.11 -4.04 -18.38
CA SER A 155 19.42 -3.38 -18.43
C SER A 155 19.69 -2.47 -17.21
N SER A 156 18.67 -1.76 -16.72
CA SER A 156 18.81 -0.90 -15.54
C SER A 156 18.95 -1.70 -14.24
N ILE A 157 18.20 -2.81 -14.12
CA ILE A 157 18.33 -3.75 -13.00
C ILE A 157 19.71 -4.39 -13.03
N GLU A 158 20.14 -4.93 -14.16
CA GLU A 158 21.45 -5.57 -14.34
C GLU A 158 22.61 -4.61 -14.01
N GLY A 159 22.55 -3.38 -14.52
CA GLY A 159 23.54 -2.35 -14.22
C GLY A 159 23.61 -2.03 -12.72
N ARG A 160 22.46 -1.92 -12.05
CA ARG A 160 22.40 -1.72 -10.60
C ARG A 160 22.96 -2.92 -9.84
N LEU A 161 22.59 -4.14 -10.21
CA LEU A 161 23.07 -5.36 -9.57
C LEU A 161 24.58 -5.49 -9.70
N THR A 162 25.11 -5.28 -10.91
CA THR A 162 26.56 -5.29 -11.17
C THR A 162 27.29 -4.26 -10.32
N GLN A 163 26.79 -3.03 -10.27
CA GLN A 163 27.35 -1.98 -9.41
C GLN A 163 27.33 -2.37 -7.93
N ARG A 164 26.21 -2.90 -7.41
CA ARG A 164 26.10 -3.28 -5.99
C ARG A 164 26.95 -4.49 -5.64
N LEU A 165 27.01 -5.50 -6.50
CA LEU A 165 27.78 -6.72 -6.27
C LEU A 165 29.29 -6.47 -6.38
N SER A 166 29.74 -5.58 -7.27
CA SER A 166 31.15 -5.18 -7.38
C SER A 166 31.67 -4.41 -6.15
N GLN A 167 30.78 -3.70 -5.44
CA GLN A 167 31.08 -3.03 -4.18
C GLN A 167 31.14 -4.00 -2.99
N MET A 168 30.69 -5.25 -3.14
CA MET A 168 30.77 -6.26 -2.09
C MET A 168 32.15 -6.94 -2.06
N SER A 169 32.44 -7.65 -0.97
CA SER A 169 33.75 -8.31 -0.80
C SER A 169 34.04 -9.33 -1.92
N PRO A 170 35.32 -9.60 -2.24
CA PRO A 170 35.73 -10.52 -3.30
C PRO A 170 35.15 -11.95 -3.17
N ASP A 171 34.85 -12.37 -1.95
CA ASP A 171 34.12 -13.62 -1.65
C ASP A 171 32.78 -13.75 -2.37
N ILE A 172 32.06 -12.64 -2.55
CA ILE A 172 30.79 -12.63 -3.29
C ILE A 172 31.03 -12.84 -4.77
N GLN A 173 32.08 -12.23 -5.33
CA GLN A 173 32.45 -12.45 -6.73
C GLN A 173 32.84 -13.92 -6.99
N ARG A 174 33.54 -14.55 -6.04
CA ARG A 174 33.83 -15.98 -6.09
C ARG A 174 32.56 -16.84 -5.97
N MET A 175 31.64 -16.44 -5.11
CA MET A 175 30.34 -17.10 -4.94
C MET A 175 29.54 -17.08 -6.24
N LEU A 176 29.40 -15.91 -6.89
CA LEU A 176 28.62 -15.77 -8.13
C LEU A 176 29.18 -16.61 -9.29
N ARG A 177 30.49 -16.88 -9.31
CA ARG A 177 31.16 -17.70 -10.34
C ARG A 177 31.19 -19.19 -10.01
N HIS A 178 30.69 -19.60 -8.85
CA HIS A 178 30.69 -20.99 -8.44
C HIS A 178 29.69 -21.80 -9.31
N PRO A 179 30.03 -23.02 -9.76
CA PRO A 179 29.18 -23.80 -10.66
C PRO A 179 27.83 -24.17 -10.05
N ASP A 180 27.80 -24.39 -8.73
CA ASP A 180 26.58 -24.74 -7.99
C ASP A 180 25.77 -23.51 -7.52
N THR A 181 26.02 -22.33 -8.09
CA THR A 181 25.24 -21.14 -7.77
C THR A 181 23.91 -21.16 -8.52
N TYR A 182 22.83 -20.87 -7.81
CA TYR A 182 21.49 -20.85 -8.35
C TYR A 182 20.66 -19.72 -7.74
N ILE A 183 19.50 -19.45 -8.35
CA ILE A 183 18.55 -18.45 -7.87
C ILE A 183 17.42 -19.17 -7.14
N GLU A 184 17.03 -18.69 -5.96
CA GLU A 184 15.83 -19.15 -5.24
C GLU A 184 14.75 -18.08 -5.31
N VAL A 185 13.60 -18.44 -5.88
CA VAL A 185 12.43 -17.59 -6.01
C VAL A 185 11.39 -18.05 -4.98
N PRO A 186 11.07 -17.23 -3.96
CA PRO A 186 9.99 -17.56 -3.04
C PRO A 186 8.65 -17.65 -3.78
N GLN A 187 7.81 -18.58 -3.36
CA GLN A 187 6.45 -18.73 -3.84
C GLN A 187 5.49 -18.62 -2.66
N LEU A 188 4.47 -17.78 -2.79
CA LEU A 188 3.49 -17.55 -1.74
C LEU A 188 2.10 -17.81 -2.28
N ALA A 189 1.31 -18.57 -1.53
CA ALA A 189 -0.09 -18.82 -1.84
C ALA A 189 -0.96 -17.70 -1.27
N PHE A 190 -1.64 -16.99 -2.17
CA PHE A 190 -2.59 -15.92 -1.88
C PHE A 190 -4.01 -16.47 -1.92
N LEU A 191 -4.71 -16.35 -0.80
CA LEU A 191 -6.10 -16.75 -0.68
C LEU A 191 -6.94 -15.51 -0.47
N ARG A 192 -7.92 -15.27 -1.34
CA ARG A 192 -8.85 -14.16 -1.16
C ARG A 192 -9.70 -14.42 0.07
N VAL A 193 -9.90 -13.38 0.87
CA VAL A 193 -10.71 -13.45 2.09
C VAL A 193 -11.70 -12.31 2.16
N LEU A 194 -12.84 -12.63 2.76
CA LEU A 194 -13.87 -11.67 3.14
C LEU A 194 -13.65 -11.28 4.60
N THR A 195 -13.80 -10.00 4.85
CA THR A 195 -13.42 -9.34 6.10
C THR A 195 -14.61 -8.94 6.95
N GLY A 196 -15.83 -8.99 6.41
CA GLY A 196 -17.04 -8.62 7.14
C GLY A 196 -18.32 -9.22 6.57
N GLU A 197 -19.40 -9.09 7.35
CA GLU A 197 -20.71 -9.65 7.03
C GLU A 197 -21.34 -8.96 5.79
N HIS A 198 -21.18 -7.64 5.67
CA HIS A 198 -21.62 -6.88 4.49
C HIS A 198 -20.95 -7.38 3.22
N GLU A 199 -19.62 -7.58 3.26
CA GLU A 199 -18.86 -8.12 2.14
C GLU A 199 -19.36 -9.52 1.77
N ALA A 200 -19.57 -10.38 2.76
CA ALA A 200 -20.05 -11.74 2.52
C ALA A 200 -21.45 -11.83 1.95
N ARG A 201 -22.36 -10.96 2.37
CA ARG A 201 -23.70 -10.87 1.78
C ARG A 201 -23.62 -10.52 0.29
N ARG A 202 -22.79 -9.54 -0.08
CA ARG A 202 -22.59 -9.16 -1.49
C ARG A 202 -21.90 -10.26 -2.33
N HIS A 203 -21.31 -11.25 -1.66
CA HIS A 203 -20.73 -12.46 -2.24
C HIS A 203 -21.66 -13.69 -2.19
N HIS A 204 -22.94 -13.50 -1.83
CA HIS A 204 -23.94 -14.57 -1.71
C HIS A 204 -23.58 -15.68 -0.73
N ILE A 205 -22.75 -15.39 0.27
CA ILE A 205 -22.34 -16.37 1.26
C ILE A 205 -23.29 -16.30 2.46
N ALA A 206 -24.13 -17.33 2.58
CA ALA A 206 -25.07 -17.47 3.69
C ALA A 206 -24.39 -17.86 5.03
N GLY A 207 -25.09 -17.58 6.12
CA GLY A 207 -24.76 -18.05 7.47
C GLY A 207 -24.07 -17.00 8.36
N PRO A 208 -24.15 -17.15 9.69
CA PRO A 208 -23.67 -16.14 10.64
C PRO A 208 -22.17 -15.91 10.48
N PHE A 209 -21.74 -14.66 10.26
CA PHE A 209 -20.34 -14.27 10.38
C PHE A 209 -20.01 -14.20 11.88
N PRO A 210 -19.40 -15.24 12.48
CA PRO A 210 -19.50 -15.42 13.92
C PRO A 210 -18.70 -14.38 14.72
N ASP A 211 -17.82 -13.61 14.06
CA ASP A 211 -17.08 -12.51 14.66
C ASP A 211 -16.66 -11.48 13.60
N THR A 212 -16.52 -10.21 14.01
CA THR A 212 -15.96 -9.11 13.19
C THR A 212 -14.50 -9.31 12.77
N HIS A 213 -13.81 -10.31 13.33
CA HIS A 213 -12.42 -10.63 13.03
C HIS A 213 -12.24 -11.93 12.22
N MET A 214 -13.32 -12.67 11.96
CA MET A 214 -13.22 -13.96 11.29
C MET A 214 -13.20 -13.78 9.78
N ARG A 215 -12.06 -14.10 9.17
CA ARG A 215 -11.86 -14.02 7.73
C ARG A 215 -12.37 -15.30 7.07
N ARG A 216 -13.31 -15.19 6.12
CA ARG A 216 -13.76 -16.36 5.32
C ARG A 216 -13.04 -16.37 3.99
N SER A 217 -12.43 -17.50 3.65
CA SER A 217 -11.80 -17.67 2.34
C SER A 217 -12.81 -17.77 1.21
N THR A 218 -12.49 -17.16 0.08
CA THR A 218 -13.28 -17.28 -1.16
C THR A 218 -12.38 -17.74 -2.30
N GLY A 219 -12.81 -18.78 -3.00
CA GLY A 219 -12.07 -19.34 -4.12
C GLY A 219 -10.87 -20.20 -3.70
N ASN A 220 -10.09 -20.59 -4.69
CA ASN A 220 -8.90 -21.41 -4.50
C ASN A 220 -7.67 -20.52 -4.26
N PRO A 221 -6.71 -20.95 -3.41
CA PRO A 221 -5.45 -20.25 -3.27
C PRO A 221 -4.68 -20.17 -4.60
N GLU A 222 -4.18 -18.99 -4.93
CA GLU A 222 -3.30 -18.77 -6.08
C GLU A 222 -1.85 -18.70 -5.62
N VAL A 223 -1.01 -19.61 -6.11
CA VAL A 223 0.43 -19.57 -5.83
C VAL A 223 1.07 -18.57 -6.79
N ARG A 224 1.78 -17.59 -6.25
CA ARG A 224 2.54 -16.62 -7.03
C ARG A 224 4.00 -16.64 -6.64
N ASP A 225 4.86 -16.55 -7.65
CA ASP A 225 6.28 -16.27 -7.46
C ASP A 225 6.47 -14.86 -6.88
N ALA A 226 7.53 -14.68 -6.11
CA ALA A 226 7.96 -13.37 -5.65
C ALA A 226 8.11 -12.42 -6.85
N MET A 227 7.52 -11.24 -6.70
CA MET A 227 7.40 -10.27 -7.78
C MET A 227 8.52 -9.23 -7.72
N LEU A 228 9.02 -8.92 -6.54
CA LEU A 228 9.98 -7.83 -6.33
C LEU A 228 11.32 -8.30 -5.77
N GLY A 229 11.50 -9.59 -5.50
CA GLY A 229 12.76 -10.08 -4.96
C GLY A 229 12.98 -11.57 -5.13
N ALA A 230 14.23 -11.97 -4.98
CA ALA A 230 14.69 -13.35 -5.06
C ALA A 230 15.98 -13.50 -4.25
N TYR A 231 16.55 -14.70 -4.25
CA TYR A 231 17.81 -14.98 -3.59
C TYR A 231 18.82 -15.57 -4.57
N ILE A 232 20.09 -15.27 -4.36
CA ILE A 232 21.20 -16.01 -4.98
C ILE A 232 21.80 -16.87 -3.89
N SER A 233 21.86 -18.18 -4.13
CA SER A 233 22.32 -19.16 -3.15
C SER A 233 23.43 -20.02 -3.76
N THR A 234 24.46 -20.30 -2.95
CA THR A 234 25.57 -21.19 -3.32
C THR A 234 25.92 -22.08 -2.13
N PRO A 235 25.91 -23.41 -2.29
CA PRO A 235 26.43 -24.31 -1.27
C PRO A 235 27.98 -24.25 -1.29
N VAL A 236 28.59 -23.89 -0.16
CA VAL A 236 30.06 -23.82 -0.01
C VAL A 236 30.46 -24.52 1.28
N ASN A 237 31.25 -25.59 1.19
CA ASN A 237 31.77 -26.35 2.34
C ASN A 237 30.66 -26.78 3.34
N GLY A 238 29.52 -27.25 2.82
CA GLY A 238 28.38 -27.67 3.65
C GLY A 238 27.58 -26.52 4.29
N ARG A 239 27.87 -25.26 3.96
CA ARG A 239 27.10 -24.07 4.39
C ARG A 239 26.53 -23.35 3.18
N LEU A 240 25.27 -22.92 3.28
CA LEU A 240 24.65 -22.09 2.24
C LEU A 240 25.11 -20.63 2.42
N ARG A 241 25.70 -20.06 1.37
CA ARG A 241 25.91 -18.61 1.27
C ARG A 241 24.78 -18.03 0.46
N THR A 242 24.08 -17.04 1.02
CA THR A 242 22.87 -16.49 0.40
C THR A 242 22.91 -14.96 0.34
N LEU A 243 22.53 -14.42 -0.81
CA LEU A 243 22.23 -13.01 -1.01
C LEU A 243 20.72 -12.85 -1.22
N PHE A 244 20.11 -11.93 -0.50
CA PHE A 244 18.78 -11.44 -0.77
C PHE A 244 18.86 -10.28 -1.76
N VAL A 245 18.04 -10.35 -2.82
CA VAL A 245 17.92 -9.30 -3.82
C VAL A 245 16.48 -8.78 -3.87
N SER A 246 16.29 -7.46 -3.77
CA SER A 246 14.95 -6.85 -3.82
C SER A 246 14.92 -5.48 -4.51
N LEU A 247 13.95 -5.32 -5.40
CA LEU A 247 13.59 -4.06 -6.05
C LEU A 247 12.79 -3.11 -5.15
N ALA A 248 12.21 -3.64 -4.06
CA ALA A 248 11.40 -2.86 -3.12
C ALA A 248 12.26 -2.05 -2.12
N THR A 249 13.59 -2.21 -2.13
CA THR A 249 14.50 -1.59 -1.16
C THR A 249 15.62 -0.78 -1.82
N PRO A 250 16.16 0.25 -1.14
CA PRO A 250 17.26 1.06 -1.66
C PRO A 250 18.62 0.33 -1.69
N THR A 251 18.83 -0.64 -0.79
CA THR A 251 20.07 -1.43 -0.72
C THR A 251 20.15 -2.44 -1.87
N THR A 252 19.01 -3.00 -2.26
CA THR A 252 18.81 -4.02 -3.30
C THR A 252 19.52 -5.33 -3.14
N VAL A 253 20.73 -5.37 -2.61
CA VAL A 253 21.45 -6.62 -2.31
C VAL A 253 21.86 -6.63 -0.85
N GLN A 254 21.52 -7.71 -0.15
CA GLN A 254 21.86 -7.91 1.26
C GLN A 254 22.37 -9.33 1.48
N ARG A 255 23.37 -9.51 2.36
CA ARG A 255 23.79 -10.85 2.80
C ARG A 255 22.82 -11.42 3.81
N VAL A 256 22.47 -12.69 3.65
CA VAL A 256 21.59 -13.42 4.54
C VAL A 256 22.38 -14.51 5.25
N PHE A 257 22.31 -14.49 6.58
CA PHE A 257 22.97 -15.47 7.45
C PHE A 257 21.99 -16.50 8.03
N GLN A 258 20.69 -16.32 7.79
CA GLN A 258 19.61 -17.19 8.24
C GLN A 258 19.18 -18.11 7.09
N GLY A 259 18.39 -19.15 7.38
CA GLY A 259 17.80 -19.97 6.31
C GLY A 259 16.89 -19.13 5.40
N THR A 260 16.98 -19.35 4.08
CA THR A 260 16.29 -18.53 3.07
C THR A 260 14.79 -18.41 3.34
N LEU A 261 14.12 -19.53 3.67
CA LEU A 261 12.68 -19.55 3.97
C LEU A 261 12.33 -18.73 5.21
N THR A 262 13.17 -18.76 6.25
CA THR A 262 12.95 -17.98 7.48
C THR A 262 13.10 -16.48 7.21
N HIS A 263 14.13 -16.10 6.45
CA HIS A 263 14.32 -14.71 6.04
C HIS A 263 13.16 -14.24 5.16
N ALA A 264 12.75 -15.04 4.17
CA ALA A 264 11.65 -14.72 3.28
C ALA A 264 10.33 -14.51 4.02
N GLY A 265 10.02 -15.33 5.02
CA GLY A 265 8.83 -15.16 5.86
C GLY A 265 8.80 -13.84 6.65
N ARG A 266 9.96 -13.28 7.02
CA ARG A 266 10.06 -11.98 7.71
C ARG A 266 10.06 -10.78 6.77
N HIS A 267 10.36 -11.00 5.48
CA HIS A 267 10.54 -9.95 4.48
C HIS A 267 9.54 -10.07 3.33
N VAL A 268 8.34 -10.59 3.58
CA VAL A 268 7.25 -10.71 2.60
C VAL A 268 7.00 -9.39 1.84
N PRO A 269 6.91 -8.20 2.49
CA PRO A 269 6.70 -6.95 1.75
C PRO A 269 7.83 -6.59 0.77
N HIS A 270 9.06 -7.05 1.03
CA HIS A 270 10.19 -6.80 0.13
C HIS A 270 10.24 -7.77 -1.05
N LEU A 271 9.52 -8.89 -0.96
CA LEU A 271 9.44 -9.94 -1.98
C LEU A 271 8.21 -9.81 -2.87
N PHE A 272 7.08 -9.43 -2.28
CA PHE A 272 5.77 -9.40 -2.95
C PHE A 272 5.18 -7.99 -3.07
N GLY A 273 5.79 -7.00 -2.42
CA GLY A 273 5.26 -5.64 -2.34
C GLY A 273 4.10 -5.53 -1.33
N GLU A 274 3.29 -4.49 -1.49
CA GLU A 274 2.10 -4.29 -0.65
C GLU A 274 1.03 -5.31 -1.04
N ILE A 275 0.60 -6.12 -0.06
CA ILE A 275 -0.42 -7.16 -0.27
C ILE A 275 -1.78 -6.56 0.10
N PRO A 276 -2.75 -6.52 -0.82
CA PRO A 276 -4.07 -5.98 -0.52
C PRO A 276 -4.74 -6.72 0.64
N GLU A 277 -5.47 -6.00 1.48
CA GLU A 277 -6.15 -6.54 2.67
C GLU A 277 -7.14 -7.68 2.35
N SER A 278 -7.65 -7.72 1.12
CA SER A 278 -8.51 -8.78 0.59
C SER A 278 -7.81 -10.13 0.43
N TYR A 279 -6.50 -10.20 0.65
CA TYR A 279 -5.73 -11.44 0.57
C TYR A 279 -5.16 -11.84 1.94
N MET A 280 -5.22 -13.13 2.21
CA MET A 280 -4.37 -13.79 3.19
C MET A 280 -3.27 -14.57 2.50
N THR A 281 -2.07 -14.48 3.04
CA THR A 281 -0.95 -15.30 2.60
C THR A 281 -0.90 -16.58 3.42
N THR A 282 -0.65 -17.71 2.76
CA THR A 282 -0.49 -18.99 3.44
C THR A 282 0.94 -19.51 3.27
N ARG A 283 1.12 -20.82 3.07
CA ARG A 283 2.44 -21.47 3.07
C ARG A 283 3.36 -20.86 2.01
N MET A 284 4.59 -20.56 2.43
CA MET A 284 5.67 -20.17 1.54
C MET A 284 6.49 -21.39 1.11
N GLN A 285 6.89 -21.42 -0.14
CA GLN A 285 7.80 -22.42 -0.72
C GLN A 285 8.93 -21.71 -1.46
N MET A 286 9.96 -22.46 -1.85
CA MET A 286 11.10 -21.94 -2.61
C MET A 286 11.20 -22.72 -3.91
N ARG A 287 11.30 -22.01 -5.04
CA ARG A 287 11.57 -22.56 -6.36
C ARG A 287 13.00 -22.26 -6.76
N ALA A 288 13.78 -23.27 -7.11
CA ALA A 288 15.12 -23.07 -7.64
C ALA A 288 15.05 -22.77 -9.15
N VAL A 289 15.88 -21.83 -9.59
CA VAL A 289 16.11 -21.48 -10.99
C VAL A 289 17.61 -21.54 -11.24
N GLY A 290 18.01 -22.20 -12.33
CA GLY A 290 19.41 -22.30 -12.70
C GLY A 290 20.03 -20.92 -12.99
N PRO A 291 21.37 -20.80 -12.96
CA PRO A 291 22.06 -19.53 -13.14
C PRO A 291 22.00 -18.98 -14.58
N GLY A 292 21.49 -19.75 -15.54
CA GLY A 292 21.55 -19.37 -16.96
C GLY A 292 22.99 -19.31 -17.48
N SER A 293 23.24 -18.45 -18.47
CA SER A 293 24.58 -18.13 -18.96
C SER A 293 25.30 -17.11 -18.07
N ASP A 294 24.55 -16.17 -17.49
CA ASP A 294 25.01 -15.21 -16.50
C ASP A 294 23.92 -15.00 -15.44
N ILE A 295 24.28 -15.27 -14.19
CA ILE A 295 23.33 -15.23 -13.08
C ILE A 295 22.79 -13.82 -12.82
N VAL A 296 23.58 -12.78 -13.09
CA VAL A 296 23.14 -11.40 -12.88
C VAL A 296 22.10 -11.02 -13.92
N HIS A 297 22.36 -11.32 -15.20
CA HIS A 297 21.40 -11.13 -16.28
C HIS A 297 20.12 -11.94 -16.07
N THR A 298 20.22 -13.24 -15.78
CA THR A 298 19.05 -14.10 -15.52
C THR A 298 18.24 -13.60 -14.32
N LEU A 299 18.89 -13.11 -13.26
CA LEU A 299 18.19 -12.49 -12.14
C LEU A 299 17.49 -11.18 -12.54
N ALA A 300 18.13 -10.37 -13.38
CA ALA A 300 17.54 -9.12 -13.86
C ALA A 300 16.27 -9.38 -14.70
N GLU A 301 16.28 -10.38 -15.57
CA GLU A 301 15.09 -10.83 -16.32
C GLU A 301 13.98 -11.30 -15.37
N LEU A 302 14.31 -12.16 -14.40
CA LEU A 302 13.34 -12.66 -13.41
C LEU A 302 12.70 -11.53 -12.60
N LEU A 303 13.49 -10.55 -12.17
CA LEU A 303 13.02 -9.38 -11.42
C LEU A 303 12.22 -8.41 -12.28
N HIS A 304 12.57 -8.24 -13.55
CA HIS A 304 11.80 -7.44 -14.50
C HIS A 304 10.42 -8.07 -14.76
N ASP A 305 10.38 -9.38 -15.04
CA ASP A 305 9.12 -10.10 -15.24
C ASP A 305 8.29 -10.12 -13.95
N GLY A 306 8.96 -10.24 -12.80
CA GLY A 306 8.36 -10.09 -11.49
C GLY A 306 7.71 -8.72 -11.31
N HIS A 307 8.42 -7.65 -11.65
CA HIS A 307 7.89 -6.29 -11.63
C HIS A 307 6.65 -6.18 -12.53
N ARG A 308 6.69 -6.69 -13.76
CA ARG A 308 5.51 -6.67 -14.65
C ARG A 308 4.30 -7.39 -14.03
N ARG A 309 4.49 -8.54 -13.40
CA ARG A 309 3.44 -9.25 -12.64
C ARG A 309 2.96 -8.45 -11.42
N TYR A 310 3.86 -7.72 -10.76
CA TYR A 310 3.50 -6.82 -9.67
C TYR A 310 2.53 -5.73 -10.11
N GLY A 311 2.67 -5.21 -11.34
CA GLY A 311 1.75 -4.21 -11.87
C GLY A 311 0.29 -4.66 -11.88
N GLU A 312 0.03 -5.91 -12.30
CA GLU A 312 -1.30 -6.50 -12.25
C GLU A 312 -1.79 -6.71 -10.81
N PHE A 313 -0.91 -7.17 -9.93
CA PHE A 313 -1.22 -7.39 -8.53
C PHE A 313 -1.53 -6.08 -7.78
N ALA A 314 -0.71 -5.04 -7.99
CA ALA A 314 -0.84 -3.71 -7.41
C ALA A 314 -1.98 -2.88 -8.03
N ARG A 315 -2.44 -3.25 -9.24
CA ARG A 315 -3.67 -2.72 -9.84
C ARG A 315 -4.93 -3.25 -9.15
N GLY A 316 -4.83 -4.42 -8.50
CA GLY A 316 -5.93 -5.21 -7.99
C GLY A 316 -7.13 -4.41 -7.49
N GLU A 317 -8.33 -4.85 -7.88
CA GLU A 317 -9.57 -4.18 -7.51
C GLU A 317 -9.83 -4.25 -6.00
N THR A 318 -10.53 -3.23 -5.49
CA THR A 318 -10.92 -3.14 -4.09
C THR A 318 -12.00 -4.17 -3.72
N ARG A 319 -12.18 -4.43 -2.42
CA ARG A 319 -13.22 -5.34 -1.92
C ARG A 319 -14.61 -4.94 -2.41
N GLU A 320 -14.89 -3.64 -2.46
CA GLU A 320 -16.12 -3.05 -2.96
C GLU A 320 -16.38 -3.34 -4.45
N ALA A 321 -15.33 -3.29 -5.27
CA ALA A 321 -15.42 -3.51 -6.71
C ALA A 321 -15.45 -5.00 -7.07
N LEU A 322 -14.80 -5.85 -6.27
CA LEU A 322 -14.73 -7.30 -6.49
C LEU A 322 -15.97 -8.07 -6.01
N ALA A 323 -16.92 -7.41 -5.35
CA ALA A 323 -18.16 -8.01 -4.89
C ALA A 323 -19.16 -8.19 -6.05
N PRO A 324 -19.76 -9.39 -6.25
CA PRO A 324 -20.78 -9.62 -7.27
C PRO A 324 -21.93 -8.61 -7.20
N GLU A 325 -22.47 -8.36 -6.01
CA GLU A 325 -23.44 -7.30 -5.76
C GLU A 325 -22.73 -6.00 -5.37
N SER A 326 -21.99 -5.42 -6.31
CA SER A 326 -21.27 -4.16 -6.05
C SER A 326 -22.23 -2.97 -6.00
N HIS A 327 -22.21 -2.26 -4.88
CA HIS A 327 -22.94 -1.01 -4.68
C HIS A 327 -22.13 0.23 -5.11
N ARG A 328 -21.16 0.10 -6.01
CA ARG A 328 -20.32 1.22 -6.51
C ARG A 328 -21.11 2.43 -7.04
N HIS A 329 -22.32 2.19 -7.54
CA HIS A 329 -23.22 3.21 -8.08
C HIS A 329 -24.05 3.91 -7.00
N VAL A 330 -24.09 3.35 -5.79
CA VAL A 330 -24.83 3.89 -4.66
C VAL A 330 -24.09 5.10 -4.13
N ARG A 331 -24.84 6.17 -3.86
CA ARG A 331 -24.32 7.38 -3.25
C ARG A 331 -24.40 7.24 -1.74
N GLN A 332 -23.25 7.28 -1.07
CA GLN A 332 -23.20 7.24 0.39
C GLN A 332 -23.94 8.46 0.97
N PRO A 333 -24.79 8.27 2.01
CA PRO A 333 -25.39 9.38 2.73
C PRO A 333 -24.32 10.35 3.26
N SER A 334 -24.55 11.65 3.14
CA SER A 334 -23.65 12.67 3.72
C SER A 334 -23.96 12.91 5.19
N CYS A 335 -22.97 13.27 6.00
CA CYS A 335 -23.15 13.55 7.45
C CYS A 335 -24.09 14.71 7.80
N ARG A 336 -24.54 15.53 6.84
CA ARG A 336 -25.41 16.67 7.16
C ARG A 336 -26.87 16.24 7.35
N PRO A 337 -27.54 16.76 8.40
CA PRO A 337 -28.94 16.47 8.67
C PRO A 337 -29.83 17.13 7.61
N GLY A 338 -30.99 16.52 7.38
CA GLY A 338 -32.03 17.07 6.49
C GLY A 338 -32.29 18.55 6.76
N LEU A 339 -32.19 19.34 5.71
CA LEU A 339 -32.86 20.63 5.60
C LEU A 339 -33.94 20.47 4.53
N ALA A 340 -35.17 20.36 5.04
CA ALA A 340 -36.47 20.37 4.37
C ALA A 340 -36.80 19.23 3.39
N ALA A 341 -37.25 18.10 3.96
CA ALA A 341 -38.59 17.66 3.56
C ALA A 341 -39.58 18.72 4.07
N GLN A 342 -40.10 19.55 3.17
CA GLN A 342 -41.35 20.24 3.41
C GLN A 342 -42.40 19.69 2.44
N PRO A 343 -43.64 19.57 2.93
CA PRO A 343 -44.58 18.55 2.53
C PRO A 343 -45.31 18.93 1.24
N SER A 344 -45.80 17.93 0.51
CA SER A 344 -46.87 18.13 -0.46
C SER A 344 -48.06 18.83 0.21
N PRO A 345 -48.62 19.89 -0.39
CA PRO A 345 -50.02 20.21 -0.24
C PRO A 345 -50.77 19.70 -1.47
N ALA A 346 -51.88 19.02 -1.18
CA ALA A 346 -52.89 18.68 -2.16
C ALA A 346 -53.45 19.93 -2.87
N THR A 347 -53.82 19.72 -4.13
CA THR A 347 -54.85 20.41 -4.92
C THR A 347 -55.69 21.48 -4.20
N GLN A 348 -55.62 22.74 -4.66
CA GLN A 348 -56.77 23.58 -5.06
C GLN A 348 -56.32 24.90 -5.74
N LEU A 349 -57.02 25.26 -6.83
CA LEU A 349 -56.93 26.44 -7.74
C LEU A 349 -57.22 27.81 -7.06
N PRO A 350 -57.25 28.97 -7.77
CA PRO A 350 -56.30 29.61 -8.71
C PRO A 350 -56.01 31.09 -8.27
N PRO A 351 -55.28 31.94 -9.02
CA PRO A 351 -54.61 33.13 -8.48
C PRO A 351 -55.53 34.36 -8.42
N SER A 352 -55.34 35.18 -7.38
CA SER A 352 -55.75 36.58 -7.37
C SER A 352 -54.55 37.44 -6.99
N ALA A 353 -54.25 38.39 -7.88
CA ALA A 353 -53.12 39.29 -7.81
C ALA A 353 -53.45 40.55 -6.96
N PRO A 354 -52.64 41.62 -6.99
CA PRO A 354 -51.71 41.96 -5.92
C PRO A 354 -52.11 43.28 -5.23
N SER A 355 -51.63 43.55 -4.01
CA SER A 355 -51.65 44.93 -3.48
C SER A 355 -50.66 45.14 -2.33
N THR A 356 -49.72 46.05 -2.60
CA THR A 356 -49.17 47.08 -1.71
C THR A 356 -48.44 46.69 -0.42
N SER A 357 -47.11 46.88 -0.45
CA SER A 357 -46.40 47.53 0.66
C SER A 357 -46.70 49.04 0.65
N PRO A 358 -46.60 49.72 1.81
CA PRO A 358 -45.38 50.48 2.05
C PRO A 358 -44.88 50.44 3.51
N SER A 359 -43.59 50.80 3.61
CA SER A 359 -42.72 50.95 4.77
C SER A 359 -43.22 51.86 5.90
N GLU A 360 -42.73 51.62 7.12
CA GLU A 360 -41.94 52.53 7.99
C GLU A 360 -42.19 52.28 9.49
N GLY A 361 -41.11 52.21 10.28
CA GLY A 361 -41.20 52.24 11.75
C GLY A 361 -40.12 51.44 12.50
N GLN A 362 -38.85 51.86 12.42
CA GLN A 362 -37.91 51.77 13.56
C GLN A 362 -38.10 53.04 14.43
N PRO A 363 -37.56 53.20 15.68
CA PRO A 363 -36.50 52.43 16.36
C PRO A 363 -36.70 52.20 17.89
N GLN A 364 -35.91 51.30 18.50
CA GLN A 364 -35.17 51.46 19.79
C GLN A 364 -34.70 50.08 20.28
N ALA A 365 -33.39 49.79 20.23
CA ALA A 365 -32.36 50.14 21.22
C ALA A 365 -32.35 49.22 22.46
N SER A 366 -31.47 48.22 22.42
CA SER A 366 -30.68 47.81 23.59
C SER A 366 -29.34 47.23 23.11
N ALA A 367 -28.29 48.02 23.35
CA ALA A 367 -26.89 47.59 23.42
C ALA A 367 -26.70 46.75 24.71
N ALA A 368 -25.73 45.88 24.92
CA ALA A 368 -24.38 45.61 24.37
C ALA A 368 -23.93 44.22 24.93
N PRO A 369 -22.65 43.78 24.81
CA PRO A 369 -21.67 43.93 23.75
C PRO A 369 -21.26 42.58 23.15
N ALA A 370 -20.96 42.57 21.85
CA ALA A 370 -20.23 41.47 21.21
C ALA A 370 -18.78 41.45 21.71
N ARG A 371 -18.42 40.45 22.52
CA ARG A 371 -17.02 40.08 22.73
C ARG A 371 -16.52 39.39 21.46
N ALA A 372 -15.71 40.10 20.70
CA ALA A 372 -14.80 39.51 19.74
C ALA A 372 -13.82 38.59 20.50
N SER A 373 -14.00 37.27 20.39
CA SER A 373 -12.92 36.33 20.69
C SER A 373 -12.20 36.00 19.38
N SER A 374 -11.15 36.76 19.12
CA SER A 374 -10.06 36.36 18.26
C SER A 374 -9.61 34.93 18.62
N ARG A 375 -9.94 33.93 17.81
CA ARG A 375 -9.26 32.63 17.88
C ARG A 375 -7.87 32.79 17.28
N SER A 376 -6.99 33.28 18.16
CA SER A 376 -5.55 33.10 18.06
C SER A 376 -5.25 31.67 17.61
N ARG A 377 -4.48 31.52 16.54
CA ARG A 377 -3.83 30.26 16.19
C ARG A 377 -2.96 29.89 17.39
N ILE A 378 -3.39 28.90 18.18
CA ILE A 378 -2.51 28.25 19.14
C ILE A 378 -1.49 27.48 18.31
N ARG A 379 -0.38 28.15 18.02
CA ARG A 379 0.89 27.53 17.65
C ARG A 379 1.29 26.74 18.88
N ARG A 380 1.04 25.43 18.89
CA ARG A 380 1.59 24.55 19.92
C ARG A 380 3.09 24.56 19.71
N ASP A 381 3.81 25.17 20.64
CA ASP A 381 5.26 25.00 20.70
C ASP A 381 5.57 23.51 20.88
N PRO A 382 6.68 23.03 20.27
CA PRO A 382 7.11 21.65 20.47
C PRO A 382 7.33 21.40 21.97
N PRO A 383 6.96 20.21 22.48
CA PRO A 383 7.08 19.90 23.90
C PRO A 383 8.53 20.09 24.35
N SER A 384 8.69 20.72 25.51
CA SER A 384 10.00 20.96 26.09
C SER A 384 10.68 19.63 26.45
N ALA A 385 12.00 19.61 26.51
CA ALA A 385 12.76 18.41 26.89
C ALA A 385 12.33 17.85 28.25
N ALA A 386 11.90 18.72 29.18
CA ALA A 386 11.39 18.32 30.49
C ALA A 386 10.04 17.60 30.39
N GLU A 387 9.12 18.07 29.54
CA GLU A 387 7.82 17.41 29.31
C GLU A 387 7.99 16.06 28.62
N MET A 388 8.96 15.95 27.70
CA MET A 388 9.29 14.67 27.06
C MET A 388 9.91 13.68 28.05
N GLN A 389 10.79 14.13 28.95
CA GLN A 389 11.35 13.29 30.01
C GLN A 389 10.28 12.82 31.00
N GLN A 390 9.33 13.68 31.34
CA GLN A 390 8.23 13.30 32.24
C GLN A 390 7.29 12.27 31.59
N ALA A 391 6.98 12.43 30.30
CA ALA A 391 6.18 11.46 29.54
C ALA A 391 6.90 10.10 29.39
N LEU A 392 8.22 10.10 29.20
CA LEU A 392 9.03 8.88 29.16
C LEU A 392 9.03 8.16 30.52
N ALA A 393 9.23 8.89 31.62
CA ALA A 393 9.20 8.31 32.96
C ALA A 393 7.82 7.72 33.30
N GLU A 394 6.73 8.34 32.83
CA GLU A 394 5.38 7.83 33.03
C GLU A 394 5.10 6.56 32.19
N LEU A 395 5.63 6.50 30.97
CA LEU A 395 5.60 5.29 30.13
C LEU A 395 6.38 4.13 30.74
N GLU A 396 7.58 4.39 31.27
CA GLU A 396 8.38 3.36 31.96
C GLU A 396 7.69 2.86 33.23
N ARG A 397 7.04 3.75 33.98
CA ARG A 397 6.25 3.36 35.16
C ARG A 397 5.09 2.44 34.77
N LEU A 398 4.38 2.76 33.69
CA LEU A 398 3.27 1.95 33.18
C LEU A 398 3.76 0.59 32.67
N ASP A 399 4.88 0.54 31.96
CA ASP A 399 5.47 -0.71 31.47
C ASP A 399 5.88 -1.65 32.60
N GLN A 400 6.45 -1.11 33.68
CA GLN A 400 6.74 -1.88 34.90
C GLN A 400 5.47 -2.36 35.61
N GLU A 401 4.39 -1.58 35.55
CA GLU A 401 3.09 -1.94 36.13
C GLU A 401 2.43 -3.07 35.34
N TYR A 402 2.46 -3.03 34.00
CA TYR A 402 1.94 -4.08 33.13
C TYR A 402 2.78 -5.36 33.15
N SER A 403 4.12 -5.24 33.26
CA SER A 403 5.02 -6.39 33.38
C SER A 403 4.81 -7.17 34.68
N LYS A 404 4.32 -6.51 35.74
CA LYS A 404 3.93 -7.18 37.00
C LYS A 404 2.60 -7.93 36.89
N LEU A 405 1.75 -7.57 35.92
CA LEU A 405 0.45 -8.22 35.67
C LEU A 405 0.55 -9.41 34.69
N SER A 406 1.65 -9.53 33.93
CA SER A 406 1.91 -10.71 33.10
C SER A 406 2.41 -11.89 33.94
N ARG A 407 1.50 -12.75 34.39
CA ARG A 407 1.88 -14.08 34.90
C ARG A 407 2.49 -14.93 33.77
N PRO A 408 3.54 -15.73 34.03
CA PRO A 408 4.06 -16.68 33.05
C PRO A 408 3.01 -17.78 32.82
N ARG A 409 2.50 -17.90 31.60
CA ARG A 409 1.79 -19.09 31.16
C ARG A 409 2.81 -20.04 30.52
N TYR A 410 3.27 -21.01 31.31
CA TYR A 410 3.73 -22.29 30.77
C TYR A 410 2.90 -23.40 31.42
N GLY A 411 2.51 -24.33 30.56
CA GLY A 411 1.65 -25.49 30.78
C GLY A 411 1.28 -26.02 29.42
#